data_AF-A0A7N9C9G8-F1
#
_entry.id   AF-A0A7N9C9G8-F1
#
_cell.length_a   1.000
_cell.length_b   1.000
_cell.length_c   1.000
_cell.angle_alpha   90.00
_cell.angle_beta   90.00
_cell.angle_gamma   90.00
#
_symmetry.space_group_name_H-M   'P 1'
#
loop_
_entity.id
_entity.type
_entity.pdbx_description
1 polymer ?
#
loop_
_entity_poly.entity_id
_entity_poly.type
_entity_poly.pdbx_seq_one_letter_code
_entity_poly.pdbx_strand_id
1 'polypeptide(L)'
;MASRRLRSFLRGLPALLLLMLFLLGPWPAASHGGKYSREKNQPEPPPKRESGEEFRMEKLNQLWEKAQRLHLPPVRLAELHADLKIQERDELAWKKLKLDGLDKDGEKEARLIRNLNVILAKYGLDGKKDAQQVTSNSLSGTQEDGLDDPRLEKLRSINQGLERLRRVSRQGYSTEAEFEEPRVIDLWDLAQSANLTDKELEALRELKHFEAKIEKHNHYQKQLEIAHEKLR
;
A
#
# COMPACT_ATOMS: atom_id res chain seq x y z
N MET A 1 -69.17 -57.22 -74.13
CA MET A 1 -68.24 -56.64 -75.13
C MET A 1 -66.88 -56.41 -74.46
N ALA A 2 -65.79 -56.72 -75.18
CA ALA A 2 -64.40 -56.27 -74.98
C ALA A 2 -63.63 -56.63 -73.67
N SER A 3 -63.03 -57.83 -73.71
CA SER A 3 -61.60 -58.16 -73.49
C SER A 3 -60.52 -57.10 -73.12
N ARG A 4 -59.61 -57.54 -72.22
CA ARG A 4 -58.13 -57.30 -72.10
C ARG A 4 -57.68 -56.00 -71.36
N ARG A 5 -56.61 -55.94 -70.54
CA ARG A 5 -55.51 -56.85 -70.10
C ARG A 5 -54.74 -56.21 -68.93
N LEU A 6 -54.24 -57.06 -68.02
CA LEU A 6 -52.97 -57.02 -67.24
C LEU A 6 -52.12 -55.73 -67.16
N ARG A 7 -51.72 -55.36 -65.93
CA ARG A 7 -50.32 -55.25 -65.43
C ARG A 7 -50.35 -54.71 -63.99
N SER A 8 -50.13 -55.57 -63.00
CA SER A 8 -48.88 -55.68 -62.20
C SER A 8 -48.53 -54.40 -61.44
N PHE A 9 -48.53 -54.44 -60.11
CA PHE A 9 -47.35 -54.18 -59.28
C PHE A 9 -47.67 -54.53 -57.81
N LEU A 10 -47.19 -55.71 -57.42
CA LEU A 10 -46.82 -56.03 -56.04
C LEU A 10 -45.86 -54.95 -55.50
N ARG A 11 -45.87 -54.77 -54.17
CA ARG A 11 -44.95 -53.98 -53.33
C ARG A 11 -45.38 -52.54 -53.05
N GLY A 12 -46.23 -52.37 -52.04
CA GLY A 12 -46.50 -51.06 -51.42
C GLY A 12 -46.67 -51.08 -49.90
N LEU A 13 -46.58 -52.24 -49.25
CA LEU A 13 -46.87 -52.38 -47.82
C LEU A 13 -45.68 -52.40 -46.83
N PRO A 14 -44.38 -52.38 -47.22
CA PRO A 14 -43.31 -52.26 -46.22
C PRO A 14 -42.83 -50.82 -45.99
N ALA A 15 -43.24 -49.84 -46.82
CA ALA A 15 -42.71 -48.48 -46.76
C ALA A 15 -43.41 -47.56 -45.75
N LEU A 16 -44.72 -47.77 -45.49
CA LEU A 16 -45.48 -46.97 -44.52
C LEU A 16 -45.18 -47.35 -43.06
N LEU A 17 -44.87 -48.63 -42.80
CA LEU A 17 -44.48 -49.11 -41.47
C LEU A 17 -43.04 -48.71 -41.09
N LEU A 18 -42.15 -48.62 -42.08
CA LEU A 18 -40.78 -48.09 -41.91
C LEU A 18 -40.76 -46.56 -41.73
N LEU A 19 -41.70 -45.83 -42.34
CA LEU A 19 -41.84 -44.38 -42.13
C LEU A 19 -42.38 -44.06 -40.72
N MET A 20 -43.31 -44.87 -40.19
CA MET A 20 -43.85 -44.69 -38.83
C MET A 20 -42.88 -45.10 -37.72
N LEU A 21 -41.91 -45.99 -37.99
CA LEU A 21 -40.81 -46.29 -37.05
C LEU A 21 -39.70 -45.23 -37.06
N PHE A 22 -39.61 -44.41 -38.12
CA PHE A 22 -38.63 -43.32 -38.21
C PHE A 22 -39.12 -41.99 -37.58
N LEU A 23 -40.42 -41.83 -37.34
CA LEU A 23 -40.98 -40.67 -36.61
C LEU A 23 -41.02 -40.86 -35.08
N LEU A 24 -40.78 -42.07 -34.57
CA LEU A 24 -40.54 -42.32 -33.15
C LEU A 24 -39.03 -42.52 -32.94
N GLY A 25 -38.29 -41.42 -33.08
CA GLY A 25 -36.89 -41.35 -32.67
C GLY A 25 -36.73 -41.77 -31.19
N PRO A 26 -35.57 -42.35 -30.82
CA PRO A 26 -35.35 -42.90 -29.49
C PRO A 26 -35.73 -41.88 -28.42
N TRP A 27 -36.73 -42.21 -27.60
CA TRP A 27 -37.02 -41.47 -26.39
C TRP A 27 -35.73 -41.38 -25.56
N PRO A 28 -35.24 -40.18 -25.21
CA PRO A 28 -34.17 -40.08 -24.26
C PRO A 28 -34.67 -40.72 -22.97
N ALA A 29 -34.02 -41.82 -22.58
CA ALA A 29 -34.13 -42.36 -21.24
C ALA A 29 -33.98 -41.18 -20.26
N ALA A 30 -34.89 -41.09 -19.30
CA ALA A 30 -34.89 -40.06 -18.27
C ALA A 30 -33.56 -40.09 -17.51
N SER A 31 -32.57 -39.38 -18.02
CA SER A 31 -31.34 -39.07 -17.31
C SER A 31 -31.71 -37.97 -16.33
N HIS A 32 -32.00 -38.39 -15.11
CA HIS A 32 -32.13 -37.52 -13.95
C HIS A 32 -30.75 -36.96 -13.60
N GLY A 33 -30.17 -36.16 -14.49
CA GLY A 33 -28.78 -35.69 -14.45
C GLY A 33 -28.62 -34.22 -14.78
N GLY A 34 -29.67 -33.41 -14.63
CA GLY A 34 -29.68 -31.98 -15.00
C GLY A 34 -29.28 -31.00 -13.89
N LYS A 35 -28.61 -31.45 -12.83
CA LYS A 35 -28.19 -30.56 -11.72
C LYS A 35 -26.74 -30.07 -11.84
N TYR A 36 -25.94 -30.71 -12.70
CA TYR A 36 -24.52 -30.41 -12.88
C TYR A 36 -24.10 -30.47 -14.35
N SER A 37 -24.90 -29.88 -15.26
CA SER A 37 -24.44 -29.66 -16.64
C SER A 37 -23.18 -28.79 -16.60
N ARG A 38 -22.06 -29.32 -17.10
CA ARG A 38 -20.73 -28.66 -17.15
C ARG A 38 -20.77 -27.27 -17.81
N GLU A 39 -21.77 -27.04 -18.65
CA GLU A 39 -22.03 -25.75 -19.33
C GLU A 39 -22.56 -24.67 -18.38
N LYS A 40 -23.37 -25.03 -17.36
CA LYS A 40 -23.91 -24.08 -16.37
C LYS A 40 -22.92 -23.75 -15.23
N ASN A 41 -21.91 -24.60 -15.06
CA ASN A 41 -20.86 -24.44 -14.05
C ASN A 41 -19.53 -23.91 -14.64
N GLN A 42 -19.54 -23.45 -15.89
CA GLN A 42 -18.47 -22.57 -16.35
C GLN A 42 -18.77 -21.19 -15.77
N PRO A 43 -17.95 -20.65 -14.86
CA PRO A 43 -18.07 -19.25 -14.53
C PRO A 43 -17.94 -18.49 -15.84
N GLU A 44 -18.90 -17.60 -16.13
CA GLU A 44 -18.71 -16.53 -17.11
C GLU A 44 -17.27 -16.04 -16.92
N PRO A 45 -16.43 -16.00 -17.98
CA PRO A 45 -15.10 -15.46 -17.83
C PRO A 45 -15.27 -14.10 -17.16
N PRO A 46 -14.59 -13.84 -16.02
CA PRO A 46 -14.71 -12.55 -15.37
C PRO A 46 -14.50 -11.51 -16.47
N PRO A 47 -15.33 -10.45 -16.55
CA PRO A 47 -15.24 -9.48 -17.62
C PRO A 47 -13.76 -9.14 -17.70
N LYS A 48 -13.13 -9.48 -18.84
CA LYS A 48 -11.72 -9.17 -19.05
C LYS A 48 -11.67 -7.70 -18.69
N ARG A 49 -10.95 -7.38 -17.61
CA ARG A 49 -10.54 -6.00 -17.40
C ARG A 49 -9.80 -5.72 -18.68
N GLU A 50 -10.46 -5.03 -19.60
CA GLU A 50 -9.78 -4.42 -20.72
C GLU A 50 -8.58 -3.78 -20.05
N SER A 51 -7.37 -4.15 -20.48
CA SER A 51 -6.17 -3.45 -20.07
C SER A 51 -6.38 -2.02 -20.53
N GLY A 52 -7.09 -1.25 -19.70
CA GLY A 52 -7.81 -0.01 -20.01
C GLY A 52 -6.85 1.15 -20.01
N GLU A 53 -5.68 0.93 -20.58
CA GLU A 53 -4.65 1.93 -20.78
C GLU A 53 -5.05 2.73 -22.03
N GLU A 54 -5.99 3.66 -21.85
CA GLU A 54 -6.45 4.56 -22.91
C GLU A 54 -5.32 5.50 -23.42
N PHE A 55 -4.28 5.68 -22.60
CA PHE A 55 -3.09 6.46 -22.88
C PHE A 55 -1.83 5.60 -22.77
N ARG A 56 -0.83 5.90 -23.61
CA ARG A 56 0.52 5.32 -23.58
C ARG A 56 1.36 5.81 -22.40
N MET A 57 0.88 6.83 -21.68
CA MET A 57 1.56 7.38 -20.52
C MET A 57 0.79 7.05 -19.25
N GLU A 58 1.47 6.36 -18.34
CA GLU A 58 0.92 5.96 -17.04
C GLU A 58 0.34 7.13 -16.25
N LYS A 59 1.02 8.28 -16.24
CA LYS A 59 0.52 9.49 -15.56
C LYS A 59 -0.82 10.00 -16.11
N LEU A 60 -1.10 9.80 -17.41
CA LEU A 60 -2.36 10.20 -18.02
C LEU A 60 -3.46 9.18 -17.71
N ASN A 61 -3.12 7.89 -17.69
CA ASN A 61 -4.03 6.83 -17.22
C ASN A 61 -4.45 7.07 -15.77
N GLN A 62 -3.51 7.41 -14.88
CA GLN A 62 -3.82 7.72 -13.48
C GLN A 62 -4.74 8.94 -13.33
N LEU A 63 -4.51 9.99 -14.12
CA LEU A 63 -5.39 11.17 -14.13
C LEU A 63 -6.78 10.85 -14.67
N TRP A 64 -6.84 10.02 -15.71
CA TRP A 64 -8.08 9.57 -16.31
C TRP A 64 -8.89 8.70 -15.35
N GLU A 65 -8.27 7.70 -14.72
CA GLU A 65 -8.92 6.91 -13.68
C GLU A 65 -9.36 7.77 -12.51
N LYS A 66 -8.53 8.73 -12.07
CA LYS A 66 -8.90 9.67 -11.00
C LYS A 66 -10.15 10.48 -11.39
N ALA A 67 -10.22 10.95 -12.62
CA ALA A 67 -11.38 11.68 -13.13
C ALA A 67 -12.64 10.80 -13.22
N GLN A 68 -12.50 9.54 -13.62
CA GLN A 68 -13.58 8.56 -13.61
C GLN A 68 -14.07 8.28 -12.18
N ARG A 69 -13.15 8.12 -11.22
CA ARG A 69 -13.47 7.90 -9.79
C ARG A 69 -14.15 9.09 -9.14
N LEU A 70 -13.83 10.31 -9.59
CA LEU A 70 -14.47 11.54 -9.12
C LEU A 70 -15.87 11.75 -9.73
N HIS A 71 -16.33 10.84 -10.61
CA HIS A 71 -17.63 10.89 -11.26
C HIS A 71 -17.93 12.28 -11.86
N LEU A 72 -16.97 12.84 -12.60
CA LEU A 72 -17.16 14.12 -13.29
C LEU A 72 -18.34 14.03 -14.29
N PRO A 73 -19.06 15.15 -14.53
CA PRO A 73 -20.14 15.18 -15.50
C PRO A 73 -19.67 14.67 -16.88
N PRO A 74 -20.49 13.91 -17.62
CA PRO A 74 -20.06 13.23 -18.86
C PRO A 74 -19.53 14.19 -19.92
N VAL A 75 -20.06 15.42 -19.98
CA VAL A 75 -19.55 16.49 -20.86
C VAL A 75 -18.13 16.90 -20.49
N ARG A 76 -17.87 17.12 -19.19
CA ARG A 76 -16.53 17.50 -18.69
C ARG A 76 -15.53 16.34 -18.81
N LEU A 77 -16.00 15.10 -18.70
CA LEU A 77 -15.18 13.90 -18.87
C LEU A 77 -14.74 13.76 -20.35
N ALA A 78 -15.63 14.01 -21.31
CA ALA A 78 -15.27 14.02 -22.73
C ALA A 78 -14.31 15.16 -23.09
N GLU A 79 -14.51 16.36 -22.55
CA GLU A 79 -13.57 17.48 -22.72
C GLU A 79 -12.20 17.16 -22.11
N LEU A 80 -12.16 16.63 -20.89
CA LEU A 80 -10.93 16.20 -20.24
C LEU A 80 -10.23 15.12 -21.07
N HIS A 81 -10.96 14.15 -21.59
CA HIS A 81 -10.40 13.11 -22.44
C HIS A 81 -9.72 13.72 -23.68
N ALA A 82 -10.40 14.65 -24.37
CA ALA A 82 -9.82 15.33 -25.53
C ALA A 82 -8.56 16.14 -25.14
N ASP A 83 -8.61 16.90 -24.04
CA ASP A 83 -7.48 17.68 -23.53
C ASP A 83 -6.27 16.77 -23.20
N LEU A 84 -6.51 15.62 -22.56
CA LEU A 84 -5.47 14.63 -22.23
C LEU A 84 -4.89 13.96 -23.49
N LYS A 85 -5.68 13.73 -24.55
CA LYS A 85 -5.16 13.19 -25.83
C LYS A 85 -4.27 14.20 -26.56
N ILE A 86 -4.61 15.49 -26.49
CA ILE A 86 -3.77 16.56 -27.05
C ILE A 86 -2.44 16.63 -26.27
N GLN A 87 -2.51 16.60 -24.93
CA GLN A 87 -1.33 16.56 -24.07
C GLN A 87 -0.46 15.34 -24.35
N GLU A 88 -1.04 14.14 -24.52
CA GLU A 88 -0.30 12.92 -24.86
C GLU A 88 0.49 13.07 -26.16
N ARG A 89 -0.15 13.61 -27.20
CA ARG A 89 0.48 13.81 -28.50
C ARG A 89 1.65 14.77 -28.39
N ASP A 90 1.46 15.89 -27.70
CA ASP A 90 2.47 16.94 -27.59
C ASP A 90 3.64 16.48 -26.70
N GLU A 91 3.38 15.70 -25.65
CA GLU A 91 4.44 15.09 -24.83
C GLU A 91 5.23 14.01 -25.58
N LEU A 92 4.57 13.19 -26.40
CA LEU A 92 5.28 12.22 -27.26
C LEU A 92 6.14 12.93 -28.31
N ALA A 93 5.63 14.02 -28.90
CA ALA A 93 6.39 14.84 -29.85
C ALA A 93 7.59 15.51 -29.17
N TRP A 94 7.40 16.05 -27.97
CA TRP A 94 8.48 16.65 -27.20
C TRP A 94 9.52 15.62 -26.76
N LYS A 95 9.12 14.41 -26.32
CA LYS A 95 10.07 13.34 -26.01
C LYS A 95 10.97 13.00 -27.21
N LYS A 96 10.42 12.98 -28.43
CA LYS A 96 11.23 12.82 -29.66
C LYS A 96 12.20 13.99 -29.85
N LEU A 97 11.72 15.22 -29.75
CA LEU A 97 12.55 16.43 -29.86
C LEU A 97 13.65 16.52 -28.79
N LYS A 98 13.39 16.01 -27.57
CA LYS A 98 14.36 15.93 -26.48
C LYS A 98 15.48 14.94 -26.81
N LEU A 99 15.14 13.79 -27.41
CA LEU A 99 16.14 12.83 -27.89
C LEU A 99 17.02 13.42 -28.99
N ASP A 100 16.43 14.22 -29.88
CA ASP A 100 17.17 14.92 -30.94
C ASP A 100 17.99 16.12 -30.41
N GLY A 101 17.84 16.49 -29.13
CA GLY A 101 18.58 17.58 -28.48
C GLY A 101 18.14 18.99 -28.89
N LEU A 102 16.91 19.14 -29.43
CA LEU A 102 16.37 20.40 -29.96
C LEU A 102 15.67 21.28 -28.91
N ASP A 103 15.61 20.87 -27.63
CA ASP A 103 14.98 21.64 -26.54
C ASP A 103 15.97 21.82 -25.37
N LYS A 104 17.06 22.55 -25.62
CA LYS A 104 18.11 22.80 -24.62
C LYS A 104 17.67 23.79 -23.55
N ASP A 105 16.77 24.70 -23.89
CA ASP A 105 16.26 25.73 -23.00
C ASP A 105 15.12 25.23 -22.09
N GLY A 106 14.61 24.01 -22.35
CA GLY A 106 13.51 23.40 -21.60
C GLY A 106 12.17 24.14 -21.76
N GLU A 107 12.05 25.01 -22.75
CA GLU A 107 10.86 25.84 -22.94
C GLU A 107 9.65 24.99 -23.32
N LYS A 108 9.83 23.98 -24.18
CA LYS A 108 8.75 23.08 -24.59
C LYS A 108 8.32 22.18 -23.42
N GLU A 109 9.28 21.71 -22.62
CA GLU A 109 8.99 20.99 -21.37
C GLU A 109 8.17 21.86 -20.40
N ALA A 110 8.60 23.10 -20.18
CA ALA A 110 7.91 24.03 -19.29
C ALA A 110 6.50 24.39 -19.81
N ARG A 111 6.30 24.50 -21.13
CA ARG A 111 4.98 24.69 -21.74
C ARG A 111 4.08 23.48 -21.49
N LEU A 112 4.57 22.25 -21.68
CA LEU A 112 3.81 21.03 -21.43
C LEU A 112 3.41 20.87 -19.96
N ILE A 113 4.32 21.16 -19.04
CA ILE A 113 4.05 21.12 -17.60
C ILE A 113 2.99 22.16 -17.24
N ARG A 114 3.11 23.39 -17.77
CA ARG A 114 2.10 24.44 -17.55
C ARG A 114 0.73 24.03 -18.09
N ASN A 115 0.67 23.50 -19.31
CA ASN A 115 -0.58 23.05 -19.91
C ASN A 115 -1.24 21.94 -19.08
N LEU A 116 -0.45 20.97 -18.61
CA LEU A 116 -0.96 19.91 -17.74
C LEU A 116 -1.52 20.49 -16.43
N ASN A 117 -0.82 21.41 -15.78
CA ASN A 117 -1.31 22.05 -14.55
C ASN A 117 -2.59 22.86 -14.80
N VAL A 118 -2.70 23.54 -15.94
CA VAL A 118 -3.93 24.26 -16.33
C VAL A 118 -5.10 23.29 -16.51
N ILE A 119 -4.88 22.14 -17.15
CA ILE A 119 -5.89 21.08 -17.28
C ILE A 119 -6.30 20.57 -15.89
N LEU A 120 -5.33 20.27 -15.03
CA LEU A 120 -5.60 19.79 -13.66
C LEU A 120 -6.41 20.79 -12.84
N ALA A 121 -6.10 22.08 -12.94
CA ALA A 121 -6.84 23.15 -12.28
C ALA A 121 -8.25 23.31 -12.87
N LYS A 122 -8.40 23.26 -14.21
CA LYS A 122 -9.69 23.38 -14.90
C LYS A 122 -10.70 22.33 -14.43
N TYR A 123 -10.24 21.11 -14.17
CA TYR A 123 -11.10 20.00 -13.76
C TYR A 123 -11.07 19.70 -12.25
N GLY A 124 -10.37 20.52 -11.45
CA GLY A 124 -10.23 20.29 -10.00
C GLY A 124 -9.52 18.98 -9.65
N LEU A 125 -8.69 18.47 -10.58
CA LEU A 125 -7.89 17.26 -10.42
C LEU A 125 -6.54 17.54 -9.75
N ASP A 126 -6.20 18.83 -9.59
CA ASP A 126 -5.05 19.30 -8.83
C ASP A 126 -5.30 19.03 -7.34
N GLY A 127 -4.91 17.84 -6.89
CA GLY A 127 -4.80 17.59 -5.45
C GLY A 127 -3.68 18.48 -4.94
N LYS A 128 -3.88 19.13 -3.78
CA LYS A 128 -2.86 19.92 -3.08
C LYS A 128 -1.50 19.29 -3.31
N LYS A 129 -0.71 19.88 -4.21
CA LYS A 129 0.63 19.43 -4.52
C LYS A 129 1.46 19.87 -3.33
N ASP A 130 1.32 19.12 -2.23
CA ASP A 130 2.22 19.21 -1.11
C ASP A 130 3.57 18.87 -1.72
N ALA A 131 4.37 19.91 -1.94
CA ALA A 131 5.76 19.76 -2.30
C ALA A 131 6.38 19.06 -1.10
N GLN A 132 6.33 17.72 -1.11
CA GLN A 132 6.97 16.89 -0.12
C GLN A 132 8.46 17.00 -0.42
N GLN A 133 9.02 18.12 0.03
CA GLN A 133 10.43 18.32 0.18
C GLN A 133 10.85 17.25 1.18
N VAL A 134 11.38 16.13 0.68
CA VAL A 134 11.97 15.09 1.52
C VAL A 134 13.28 15.66 2.07
N THR A 135 13.17 16.55 3.05
CA THR A 135 14.22 16.74 4.03
C THR A 135 14.15 15.52 4.93
N SER A 136 15.16 14.67 4.89
CA SER A 136 15.36 13.65 5.92
C SER A 136 15.38 14.36 7.28
N ASN A 137 14.26 14.34 7.99
CA ASN A 137 14.16 14.83 9.35
C ASN A 137 13.56 13.72 10.20
N SER A 138 14.33 13.37 11.22
CA SER A 138 13.92 12.53 12.33
C SER A 138 12.56 12.99 12.85
N LEU A 139 11.59 12.07 12.87
CA LEU A 139 10.25 12.28 13.40
C LEU A 139 10.34 12.47 14.92
N SER A 140 10.39 13.71 15.36
CA SER A 140 9.91 14.08 16.70
C SER A 140 8.90 15.21 16.56
N GLY A 141 7.66 14.95 16.95
CA GLY A 141 6.65 15.98 17.13
C GLY A 141 5.35 15.67 16.40
N THR A 142 4.43 15.04 17.12
CA THR A 142 3.00 15.08 16.87
C THR A 142 2.58 16.50 16.50
N GLN A 143 2.01 16.68 15.31
CA GLN A 143 1.23 17.87 14.99
C GLN A 143 -0.03 17.84 15.88
N GLU A 144 0.02 18.56 16.99
CA GLU A 144 -1.20 19.05 17.63
C GLU A 144 -1.32 20.54 17.29
N ASP A 145 -2.11 20.79 16.27
CA ASP A 145 -2.70 22.08 15.97
C ASP A 145 -3.71 22.40 17.08
N GLY A 146 -3.45 23.49 17.83
CA GLY A 146 -4.41 24.06 18.77
C GLY A 146 -4.07 23.86 20.25
N LEU A 147 -3.09 24.60 20.76
CA LEU A 147 -3.02 25.26 22.08
C LEU A 147 -1.54 25.42 22.46
N ASP A 148 -0.97 26.59 22.12
CA ASP A 148 0.29 27.06 22.69
C ASP A 148 0.08 27.41 24.17
N ASP A 149 -0.18 26.39 24.99
CA ASP A 149 -0.31 26.54 26.42
C ASP A 149 1.07 26.91 26.97
N PRO A 150 1.25 28.09 27.60
CA PRO A 150 2.54 28.50 28.16
C PRO A 150 3.04 27.52 29.24
N ARG A 151 2.12 26.73 29.80
CA ARG A 151 2.41 25.65 30.74
C ARG A 151 3.09 24.45 30.07
N LEU A 152 2.71 24.11 28.84
CA LEU A 152 3.32 23.01 28.09
C LEU A 152 4.75 23.36 27.69
N GLU A 153 4.99 24.60 27.29
CA GLU A 153 6.34 25.09 26.97
C GLU A 153 7.26 25.07 28.20
N LYS A 154 6.74 25.52 29.36
CA LYS A 154 7.45 25.41 30.64
C LYS A 154 7.75 23.95 31.01
N LEU A 155 6.83 23.02 30.77
CA LEU A 155 7.05 21.60 31.03
C LEU A 155 8.14 21.03 30.10
N ARG A 156 8.13 21.41 28.82
CA ARG A 156 9.17 21.03 27.85
C ARG A 156 10.53 21.58 28.26
N SER A 157 10.62 22.85 28.65
CA SER A 157 11.88 23.46 29.10
C SER A 157 12.41 22.82 30.38
N ILE A 158 11.52 22.45 31.32
CA ILE A 158 11.89 21.73 32.54
C ILE A 158 12.42 20.33 32.20
N ASN A 159 11.73 19.59 31.33
CA ASN A 159 12.18 18.26 30.90
C ASN A 159 13.53 18.33 30.16
N GLN A 160 13.73 19.32 29.30
CA GLN A 160 15.03 19.55 28.65
C GLN A 160 16.13 19.89 29.67
N GLY A 161 15.81 20.70 30.68
CA GLY A 161 16.71 21.01 31.79
C GLY A 161 17.08 19.77 32.62
N LEU A 162 16.10 18.91 32.90
CA LEU A 162 16.30 17.64 33.61
C LEU A 162 17.16 16.67 32.80
N GLU A 163 16.91 16.55 31.49
CA GLU A 163 17.72 15.70 30.60
C GLU A 163 19.15 16.23 30.47
N ARG A 164 19.32 17.55 30.40
CA ARG A 164 20.64 18.18 30.46
C ARG A 164 21.33 17.88 31.79
N LEU A 165 20.62 17.99 32.91
CA LEU A 165 21.16 17.68 34.23
C LEU A 165 21.51 16.19 34.37
N ARG A 166 20.70 15.29 33.81
CA ARG A 166 21.02 13.85 33.73
C ARG A 166 22.27 13.60 32.89
N ARG A 167 22.43 14.27 31.74
CA ARG A 167 23.65 14.18 30.93
C ARG A 167 24.88 14.72 31.65
N VAL A 168 24.75 15.89 32.27
CA VAL A 168 25.84 16.52 33.04
C VAL A 168 26.18 15.69 34.28
N SER A 169 25.20 15.08 34.95
CA SER A 169 25.42 14.15 36.05
C SER A 169 26.12 12.87 35.58
N ARG A 170 25.73 12.33 34.41
CA ARG A 170 26.40 11.18 33.77
C ARG A 170 27.82 11.53 33.28
N GLN A 171 28.06 12.78 32.90
CA GLN A 171 29.38 13.28 32.48
C GLN A 171 30.26 13.76 33.64
N GLY A 172 29.65 14.08 34.79
CA GLY A 172 30.33 14.58 35.99
C GLY A 172 30.88 13.48 36.89
N TYR A 173 30.40 12.25 36.72
CA TYR A 173 31.17 11.08 37.13
C TYR A 173 32.26 10.85 36.08
N SER A 174 33.51 10.97 36.52
CA SER A 174 34.74 10.77 35.74
C SER A 174 34.61 9.64 34.71
N THR A 175 35.27 9.77 33.56
CA THR A 175 35.42 8.68 32.58
C THR A 175 36.12 7.42 33.13
N GLU A 176 36.52 7.42 34.40
CA GLU A 176 37.02 6.28 35.16
C GLU A 176 35.97 5.64 36.11
N ALA A 177 34.75 6.18 36.19
CA ALA A 177 33.69 5.62 37.04
C ALA A 177 33.26 4.25 36.49
N GLU A 178 33.59 3.18 37.22
CA GLU A 178 33.42 1.79 36.78
C GLU A 178 31.96 1.29 36.77
N PHE A 179 31.00 2.12 37.24
CA PHE A 179 29.59 1.80 37.50
C PHE A 179 28.65 2.96 37.11
N GLU A 180 27.44 2.66 36.62
CA GLU A 180 26.41 3.63 36.18
C GLU A 180 25.24 3.80 37.18
N GLU A 181 25.00 2.84 38.09
CA GLU A 181 23.90 2.88 39.06
C GLU A 181 24.29 3.68 40.33
N PRO A 182 23.58 4.77 40.71
CA PRO A 182 23.95 5.64 41.83
C PRO A 182 24.14 4.91 43.16
N ARG A 183 23.29 3.91 43.44
CA ARG A 183 23.37 3.11 44.67
C ARG A 183 24.58 2.17 44.68
N VAL A 184 25.00 1.69 43.51
CA VAL A 184 26.17 0.83 43.38
C VAL A 184 27.44 1.65 43.54
N ILE A 185 27.45 2.88 43.04
CA ILE A 185 28.53 3.85 43.21
C ILE A 185 28.73 4.17 44.70
N ASP A 186 27.67 4.53 45.44
CA ASP A 186 27.78 4.83 46.87
C ASP A 186 28.34 3.64 47.69
N LEU A 187 27.94 2.41 47.33
CA LEU A 187 28.43 1.18 47.97
C LEU A 187 29.90 0.89 47.61
N TRP A 188 30.29 1.16 46.37
CA TRP A 188 31.67 1.00 45.90
C TRP A 188 32.61 2.03 46.53
N ASP A 189 32.16 3.28 46.67
CA ASP A 189 32.92 4.34 47.34
C ASP A 189 33.09 4.05 48.83
N LEU A 190 32.03 3.56 49.49
CA LEU A 190 32.10 3.12 50.88
C LEU A 190 33.07 1.94 51.04
N ALA A 191 33.04 0.99 50.11
CA ALA A 191 33.95 -0.14 50.14
C ALA A 191 35.42 0.24 49.89
N GLN A 192 35.71 1.16 48.97
CA GLN A 192 37.06 1.68 48.78
C GLN A 192 37.57 2.44 50.01
N SER A 193 36.68 3.11 50.74
CA SER A 193 37.03 3.81 51.99
C SER A 193 37.20 2.87 53.19
N ALA A 194 36.71 1.64 53.10
CA ALA A 194 36.95 0.61 54.08
C ALA A 194 38.29 -0.08 53.74
N ASN A 195 39.17 -0.29 54.72
CA ASN A 195 40.44 -0.99 54.55
C ASN A 195 40.25 -2.49 54.26
N LEU A 196 39.58 -2.83 53.16
CA LEU A 196 39.27 -4.17 52.69
C LEU A 196 40.50 -4.80 52.03
N THR A 197 40.57 -6.12 52.06
CA THR A 197 41.65 -6.87 51.40
C THR A 197 41.37 -7.04 49.90
N ASP A 198 42.40 -7.23 49.07
CA ASP A 198 42.27 -7.34 47.60
C ASP A 198 41.27 -8.42 47.15
N LYS A 199 41.10 -9.50 47.93
CA LYS A 199 40.13 -10.56 47.65
C LYS A 199 38.68 -10.11 47.87
N GLU A 200 38.46 -9.25 48.85
CA GLU A 200 37.14 -8.69 49.16
C GLU A 200 36.77 -7.59 48.14
N LEU A 201 37.76 -6.84 47.64
CA LEU A 201 37.58 -5.91 46.52
C LEU A 201 37.20 -6.61 45.22
N GLU A 202 37.80 -7.77 44.90
CA GLU A 202 37.40 -8.54 43.72
C GLU A 202 35.99 -9.15 43.89
N ALA A 203 35.61 -9.55 45.11
CA ALA A 203 34.24 -9.95 45.39
C ALA A 203 33.24 -8.79 45.19
N LEU A 204 33.64 -7.56 45.47
CA LEU A 204 32.82 -6.38 45.21
C LEU A 204 32.73 -6.03 43.72
N ARG A 205 33.60 -6.53 42.83
CA ARG A 205 33.35 -6.45 41.39
C ARG A 205 32.11 -7.23 40.95
N GLU A 206 31.57 -8.13 41.79
CA GLU A 206 30.23 -8.69 41.57
C GLU A 206 29.13 -7.63 41.53
N LEU A 207 29.37 -6.41 42.07
CA LEU A 207 28.48 -5.28 41.91
C LEU A 207 28.21 -4.92 40.44
N LYS A 208 29.14 -5.20 39.52
CA LYS A 208 28.90 -5.04 38.07
C LYS A 208 27.85 -6.02 37.54
N HIS A 209 27.83 -7.23 38.09
CA HIS A 209 26.80 -8.20 37.76
C HIS A 209 25.43 -7.79 38.33
N PHE A 210 25.41 -7.17 39.51
CA PHE A 210 24.19 -6.58 40.08
C PHE A 210 23.67 -5.43 39.21
N GLU A 211 24.54 -4.55 38.75
CA GLU A 211 24.19 -3.46 37.82
C GLU A 211 23.56 -4.00 36.53
N ALA A 212 24.20 -4.96 35.86
CA ALA A 212 23.65 -5.59 34.66
C ALA A 212 22.28 -6.24 34.91
N LYS A 213 22.05 -6.75 36.14
CA LYS A 213 20.76 -7.32 36.53
C LYS A 213 19.69 -6.24 36.75
N ILE A 214 20.06 -5.10 37.33
CA ILE A 214 19.18 -3.94 37.51
C ILE A 214 18.79 -3.34 36.15
N GLU A 215 19.76 -3.20 35.24
CA GLU A 215 19.50 -2.67 33.90
C GLU A 215 18.49 -3.54 33.13
N LYS A 216 18.70 -4.87 33.15
CA LYS A 216 17.74 -5.82 32.56
C LYS A 216 16.36 -5.71 33.20
N HIS A 217 16.29 -5.61 34.53
CA HIS A 217 15.01 -5.46 35.23
C HIS A 217 14.26 -4.20 34.78
N ASN A 218 14.96 -3.06 34.71
CA ASN A 218 14.39 -1.80 34.24
C ASN A 218 13.93 -1.90 32.78
N HIS A 219 14.70 -2.56 31.91
CA HIS A 219 14.31 -2.80 30.52
C HIS A 219 13.00 -3.58 30.42
N TYR A 220 12.89 -4.71 31.13
CA TYR A 220 11.68 -5.53 31.11
C TYR A 220 10.47 -4.81 31.69
N GLN A 221 10.62 -4.04 32.76
CA GLN A 221 9.53 -3.23 33.31
C GLN A 221 9.01 -2.21 32.28
N LYS A 222 9.91 -1.51 31.59
CA LYS A 222 9.53 -0.55 30.55
C LYS A 222 8.81 -1.21 29.37
N GLN A 223 9.26 -2.39 28.95
CA GLN A 223 8.56 -3.17 27.92
C GLN A 223 7.16 -3.59 28.37
N LEU A 224 7.01 -3.96 29.64
CA LEU A 224 5.72 -4.36 30.22
C LEU A 224 4.75 -3.18 30.27
N GLU A 225 5.22 -1.99 30.62
CA GLU A 225 4.44 -0.75 30.61
C GLU A 225 3.97 -0.39 29.19
N ILE A 226 4.87 -0.42 28.20
CA ILE A 226 4.54 -0.17 26.79
C ILE A 226 3.54 -1.21 26.26
N ALA A 227 3.73 -2.49 26.60
CA ALA A 227 2.82 -3.55 26.19
C ALA A 227 1.43 -3.37 26.81
N HIS A 228 1.37 -2.97 28.10
CA HIS A 228 0.12 -2.72 28.80
C HIS A 228 -0.62 -1.49 28.25
N GLU A 229 0.11 -0.42 27.89
CA GLU A 229 -0.47 0.76 27.24
C GLU A 229 -1.06 0.42 25.87
N LYS A 230 -0.35 -0.36 25.05
CA LYS A 230 -0.83 -0.78 23.73
C LYS A 230 -2.04 -1.72 23.75
N LEU A 231 -2.32 -2.35 24.89
CA LEU A 231 -3.40 -3.32 25.04
C LEU A 231 -4.69 -2.70 25.58
N ARG A 232 -4.63 -1.45 26.07
CA ARG A 232 -5.80 -0.63 26.42
C ARG A 232 -6.34 0.11 25.20
#